data_AF-A0A6S6WQG5-F1
#
_entry.id   AF-A0A6S6WQG5-F1
#
_cell.length_a   1.000
_cell.length_b   1.000
_cell.length_c   1.000
_cell.angle_alpha   90.00
_cell.angle_beta   90.00
_cell.angle_gamma   90.00
#
_symmetry.space_group_name_H-M   'P 1'
#
loop_
_entity.id
_entity.type
_entity.pdbx_description
1 polymer ?
#
loop_
_entity_poly.entity_id
_entity_poly.type
_entity_poly.pdbx_seq_one_letter_code
_entity_poly.pdbx_strand_id
1 'polypeptide(L)'
;MYRPREVDQAVIAIWITLGLSVAAAIVSKWMSYTSAGDFIFTISVYGLFCLLPFHINRGSNVARWIYSVLAAFSIVLLLGLGLSSLSPPDAIVSVIMVPIEIFAVVRLFQPTSADYFDQSTSPT
;
A
#
# COMPACT_ATOMS: atom_id res chain seq x y z
N MET A 1 -13.42 14.26 15.21
CA MET A 1 -13.73 14.22 13.76
C MET A 1 -14.27 12.84 13.43
N TYR A 2 -15.46 12.75 12.85
CA TYR A 2 -16.00 11.46 12.41
C TYR A 2 -15.25 11.04 11.14
N ARG A 3 -14.60 9.88 11.18
CA ARG A 3 -13.83 9.34 10.05
C ARG A 3 -14.82 8.76 9.02
N PRO A 4 -14.78 9.17 7.75
CA PRO A 4 -15.64 8.61 6.72
C PRO A 4 -15.35 7.12 6.52
N ARG A 5 -16.39 6.32 6.25
CA ARG A 5 -16.26 4.87 6.04
C ARG A 5 -15.33 4.54 4.87
N GLU A 6 -15.23 5.44 3.90
CA GLU A 6 -14.38 5.34 2.73
C GLU A 6 -12.90 5.34 3.12
N VAL A 7 -12.51 6.22 4.06
CA VAL A 7 -11.13 6.29 4.59
C VAL A 7 -10.81 5.00 5.36
N ASP A 8 -11.74 4.49 6.15
CA ASP A 8 -11.58 3.23 6.88
C ASP A 8 -11.32 2.06 5.95
N GLN A 9 -12.14 1.94 4.90
CA GLN A 9 -12.02 0.90 3.89
C GLN A 9 -10.67 0.99 3.16
N ALA A 10 -10.24 2.20 2.80
CA ALA A 10 -8.94 2.40 2.20
C ALA A 10 -7.80 2.01 3.13
N VAL A 11 -7.83 2.44 4.40
CA VAL A 11 -6.79 2.10 5.38
C VAL A 11 -6.72 0.59 5.61
N ILE A 12 -7.86 -0.10 5.70
CA ILE A 12 -7.91 -1.56 5.81
C ILE A 12 -7.34 -2.22 4.55
N ALA A 13 -7.69 -1.73 3.36
CA ALA A 13 -7.14 -2.24 2.11
C ALA A 13 -5.60 -2.11 2.07
N ILE A 14 -5.04 -0.98 2.53
CA ILE A 14 -3.59 -0.76 2.63
C ILE A 14 -2.94 -1.73 3.63
N TRP A 15 -3.60 -2.01 4.75
CA TRP A 15 -3.10 -3.00 5.70
C TRP A 15 -3.10 -4.41 5.11
N ILE A 16 -4.13 -4.76 4.34
CA ILE A 16 -4.21 -6.06 3.65
C ILE A 16 -3.08 -6.18 2.63
N THR A 17 -2.82 -5.15 1.82
CA THR A 17 -1.72 -5.19 0.84
C THR A 17 -0.37 -5.35 1.52
N LEU A 18 -0.09 -4.59 2.59
CA LEU A 18 1.13 -4.77 3.39
C LEU A 18 1.26 -6.17 4.00
N GLY A 19 0.17 -6.71 4.54
CA GLY A 19 0.13 -8.06 5.09
C GLY A 19 0.44 -9.13 4.03
N LEU A 20 -0.14 -9.00 2.83
CA LEU A 20 0.14 -9.88 1.70
C LEU A 20 1.59 -9.77 1.24
N SER A 21 2.15 -8.56 1.16
CA SER A 21 3.55 -8.35 0.78
C SER A 21 4.52 -9.00 1.77
N VAL A 22 4.27 -8.88 3.08
CA VAL A 22 5.07 -9.53 4.12
C VAL A 22 4.96 -11.06 4.01
N ALA A 23 3.74 -11.58 3.83
CA ALA A 23 3.54 -13.02 3.64
C ALA A 23 4.28 -13.54 2.40
N ALA A 24 4.20 -12.82 1.28
CA ALA A 24 4.93 -13.14 0.05
C ALA A 24 6.44 -13.19 0.29
N ALA A 25 7.02 -12.17 0.93
CA ALA A 25 8.45 -12.11 1.24
C ALA A 25 8.91 -13.27 2.13
N ILE A 26 8.10 -13.66 3.13
CA ILE A 26 8.38 -14.82 3.99
C ILE A 26 8.38 -16.11 3.17
N VAL A 27 7.37 -16.32 2.30
CA VAL A 27 7.28 -17.50 1.44
C VAL A 27 8.43 -17.55 0.44
N SER A 28 8.76 -16.43 -0.21
CA SER A 28 9.88 -16.30 -1.13
C SER A 28 11.21 -16.62 -0.45
N LYS A 29 11.40 -16.16 0.80
CA LYS A 29 12.58 -16.51 1.59
C LYS A 29 12.61 -18.00 1.95
N TRP A 30 11.47 -18.57 2.34
CA TRP A 30 11.35 -19.98 2.71
C TRP A 30 11.63 -20.91 1.52
N MET A 31 11.19 -20.53 0.32
CA MET A 31 11.45 -21.25 -0.93
C MET A 31 12.84 -20.93 -1.54
N SER A 32 13.67 -20.12 -0.86
CA SER A 32 15.00 -19.71 -1.32
C SER A 32 15.02 -18.93 -2.64
N TYR A 33 13.92 -18.27 -3.00
CA TYR A 33 13.88 -17.31 -4.12
C TYR A 33 14.55 -15.97 -3.80
N THR A 34 14.79 -15.70 -2.50
CA THR A 34 15.33 -14.43 -2.02
C THR A 34 16.51 -14.66 -1.07
N SER A 35 17.55 -13.84 -1.21
CA SER A 35 18.70 -13.88 -0.30
C SER A 35 18.33 -13.38 1.11
N ALA A 36 19.15 -13.67 2.12
CA ALA A 36 18.90 -13.17 3.47
C ALA A 36 19.00 -11.63 3.54
N GLY A 37 19.92 -11.03 2.80
CA GLY A 37 20.08 -9.58 2.73
C GLY A 37 18.86 -8.90 2.11
N ASP A 38 18.42 -9.39 0.96
CA ASP A 38 17.25 -8.84 0.26
C ASP A 38 15.97 -9.00 1.08
N PHE A 39 15.82 -10.12 1.80
CA PHE A 39 14.68 -10.34 2.68
C PHE A 39 14.65 -9.32 3.84
N ILE A 40 15.77 -9.12 4.54
CA ILE A 40 15.84 -8.17 5.67
C ILE A 40 15.55 -6.75 5.18
N PHE A 41 16.13 -6.36 4.04
CA PHE A 41 15.87 -5.07 3.42
C PHE A 41 14.39 -4.91 3.07
N THR A 42 13.79 -5.90 2.40
CA THR A 42 12.39 -5.88 1.98
C THR A 42 11.42 -5.75 3.17
N ILE A 43 11.60 -6.55 4.22
CA ILE A 43 10.76 -6.48 5.43
C ILE A 43 10.93 -5.13 6.14
N SER A 44 12.14 -4.58 6.15
CA SER A 44 12.40 -3.26 6.75
C SER A 44 11.66 -2.16 5.99
N VAL A 45 11.67 -2.20 4.65
CA VAL A 45 10.92 -1.27 3.80
C VAL A 45 9.41 -1.39 4.03
N TYR A 46 8.88 -2.61 4.11
CA TYR A 46 7.46 -2.81 4.45
C TYR A 46 7.11 -2.27 5.84
N GLY A 47 8.01 -2.43 6.82
CA GLY A 47 7.87 -1.82 8.15
C GLY A 47 7.77 -0.29 8.09
N LEU A 48 8.53 0.37 7.22
CA LEU A 48 8.42 1.81 7.00
C LEU A 48 7.08 2.18 6.35
N PHE A 49 6.59 1.38 5.40
CA PHE A 49 5.31 1.63 4.74
C PHE A 49 4.10 1.49 5.67
N CYS A 50 4.22 0.81 6.81
CA CYS A 50 3.20 0.81 7.88
C CYS A 50 2.90 2.22 8.43
N LEU A 51 3.81 3.19 8.25
CA LEU A 51 3.57 4.58 8.64
C LEU A 51 2.49 5.25 7.77
N LEU A 52 2.34 4.84 6.51
CA LEU A 52 1.36 5.41 5.58
C LEU A 52 -0.08 5.21 6.07
N PRO A 53 -0.59 3.99 6.29
CA PRO A 53 -1.96 3.81 6.77
C PRO A 53 -2.17 4.48 8.14
N PHE A 54 -1.14 4.51 9.00
CA PHE A 54 -1.21 5.22 10.29
C PHE A 54 -1.43 6.74 10.12
N HIS A 55 -0.67 7.39 9.24
CA HIS A 55 -0.81 8.83 8.99
C HIS A 55 -2.07 9.17 8.19
N ILE A 56 -2.46 8.35 7.22
CA ILE A 56 -3.73 8.49 6.47
C ILE A 56 -4.90 8.41 7.45
N ASN A 57 -4.86 7.48 8.40
CA ASN A 57 -5.89 7.33 9.43
C ASN A 57 -6.02 8.55 10.36
N ARG A 58 -5.01 9.42 10.40
CA ARG A 58 -5.02 10.68 11.15
C ARG A 58 -5.35 11.90 10.28
N GLY A 59 -5.81 11.68 9.05
CA GLY A 59 -6.17 12.76 8.14
C GLY A 59 -4.96 13.45 7.50
N SER A 60 -3.79 12.80 7.41
CA SER A 60 -2.65 13.39 6.70
C SER A 60 -2.87 13.37 5.18
N ASN A 61 -3.15 14.54 4.61
CA ASN A 61 -3.29 14.72 3.16
C ASN A 61 -1.98 14.39 2.41
N VAL A 62 -0.83 14.67 3.03
CA VAL A 62 0.49 14.33 2.47
C VAL A 62 0.65 12.81 2.35
N ALA A 63 0.30 12.06 3.41
CA ALA A 63 0.39 10.61 3.38
C ALA A 63 -0.56 9.98 2.34
N ARG A 64 -1.74 10.58 2.14
CA ARG A 64 -2.67 10.19 1.05
C ARG A 64 -1.99 10.28 -0.31
N TRP A 65 -1.38 11.41 -0.63
CA TRP A 65 -0.71 11.60 -1.92
C TRP A 65 0.52 10.71 -2.09
N ILE A 66 1.35 10.57 -1.04
CA ILE A 66 2.51 9.68 -1.08
C ILE A 66 2.07 8.24 -1.40
N TYR A 67 1.04 7.74 -0.71
CA TYR A 67 0.53 6.40 -0.98
C TYR A 67 0.04 6.25 -2.43
N SER A 68 -0.71 7.22 -2.95
CA SER A 68 -1.19 7.15 -4.34
C SER A 68 -0.08 7.17 -5.38
N VAL A 69 0.98 7.94 -5.15
CA VAL A 69 2.16 7.94 -6.04
C VAL A 69 2.86 6.59 -5.98
N LEU A 70 3.03 6.02 -4.79
CA LEU A 70 3.64 4.70 -4.62
C LEU A 70 2.81 3.59 -5.27
N ALA A 71 1.49 3.62 -5.13
CA ALA A 71 0.56 2.67 -5.76
C ALA A 71 0.53 2.82 -7.30
N ALA A 72 0.58 4.04 -7.82
CA ALA A 72 0.70 4.25 -9.26
C ALA A 72 2.06 3.73 -9.77
N PHE A 73 3.14 3.99 -9.03
CA PHE A 73 4.47 3.54 -9.37
C PHE A 73 4.63 2.01 -9.31
N SER A 74 4.04 1.34 -8.32
CA SER A 74 4.03 -0.13 -8.23
C SER A 74 3.36 -0.75 -9.45
N ILE A 75 2.20 -0.22 -9.87
CA ILE A 75 1.47 -0.70 -11.05
C ILE A 75 2.29 -0.46 -12.33
N VAL A 76 2.90 0.71 -12.49
CA VAL A 76 3.75 1.01 -13.66
C VAL A 76 4.96 0.08 -13.72
N LEU A 77 5.64 -0.16 -12.58
CA LEU A 77 6.76 -1.10 -12.53
C LEU A 77 6.34 -2.52 -12.87
N LEU A 78 5.19 -2.98 -12.37
CA LEU A 78 4.66 -4.29 -12.69
C LEU A 78 4.40 -4.46 -14.19
N LEU A 79 3.82 -3.44 -14.83
CA LEU A 79 3.56 -3.44 -16.27
C LEU A 79 4.83 -3.35 -17.11
N GLY A 80 5.85 -2.61 -16.64
CA GLY A 80 7.12 -2.43 -17.33
C GLY A 80 8.07 -3.62 -17.23
N LEU A 81 8.19 -4.23 -16.05
CA LEU A 81 9.08 -5.37 -15.79
C LEU A 81 8.43 -6.71 -16.13
N GLY A 82 7.11 -6.78 -16.09
CA GLY A 82 6.34 -8.00 -16.33
C GLY A 82 6.42 -9.02 -15.19
N LEU A 83 5.40 -9.89 -15.12
CA LEU A 83 5.26 -10.90 -14.06
C LEU A 83 6.37 -11.96 -14.06
N SER A 84 6.98 -12.23 -15.21
CA SER A 84 8.04 -13.25 -15.36
C SER A 84 9.36 -12.87 -14.68
N SER A 85 9.52 -11.60 -14.32
CA SER A 85 10.70 -11.11 -13.59
C SER A 85 10.60 -11.32 -12.07
N LEU A 86 9.42 -11.68 -11.57
CA LEU A 86 9.13 -11.84 -10.15
C LEU A 86 9.23 -13.29 -9.71
N SER A 87 9.48 -13.50 -8.41
CA SER A 87 9.32 -14.83 -7.82
C SER A 87 7.84 -15.27 -7.91
N PRO A 88 7.53 -16.57 -7.99
CA PRO A 88 6.15 -17.03 -8.11
C PRO A 88 5.20 -16.51 -7.01
N PRO A 89 5.60 -16.49 -5.71
CA PRO A 89 4.78 -15.89 -4.66
C PRO A 89 4.49 -14.40 -4.90
N ASP A 90 5.52 -13.63 -5.29
CA ASP A 90 5.39 -12.19 -5.50
C ASP A 90 4.53 -11.88 -6.74
N ALA A 91 4.61 -12.71 -7.79
CA ALA A 91 3.77 -12.58 -8.99
C ALA A 91 2.28 -12.77 -8.66
N ILE A 92 1.93 -13.81 -7.89
CA ILE A 92 0.54 -14.07 -7.46
C ILE A 92 0.02 -12.91 -6.63
N VAL A 93 0.80 -12.46 -5.65
CA VAL A 93 0.43 -11.37 -4.75
C VAL A 93 0.27 -10.06 -5.53
N SER A 94 1.15 -9.77 -6.49
CA SER A 94 1.05 -8.57 -7.33
C SER A 94 -0.26 -8.49 -8.09
N VAL A 95 -0.73 -9.61 -8.68
CA VAL A 95 -2.01 -9.65 -9.39
C VAL A 95 -3.20 -9.35 -8.47
N ILE A 96 -3.15 -9.80 -7.21
CA ILE A 96 -4.18 -9.55 -6.21
C ILE A 96 -4.09 -8.11 -5.67
N MET A 97 -2.88 -7.57 -5.52
CA MET A 97 -2.65 -6.24 -4.96
C MET A 97 -3.16 -5.13 -5.88
N VAL A 98 -2.95 -5.23 -7.20
CA VAL A 98 -3.37 -4.17 -8.15
C VAL A 98 -4.83 -3.73 -7.96
N PRO A 99 -5.86 -4.62 -7.97
CA PRO A 99 -7.24 -4.19 -7.77
C PRO A 99 -7.49 -3.62 -6.36
N ILE A 100 -6.79 -4.11 -5.33
CA ILE A 100 -6.92 -3.61 -3.96
C ILE A 100 -6.30 -2.20 -3.84
N GLU A 101 -5.15 -1.97 -4.45
CA GLU A 101 -4.47 -0.67 -4.49
C GLU A 101 -5.30 0.36 -5.24
N ILE A 102 -5.85 0.00 -6.40
CA ILE A 102 -6.79 0.85 -7.15
C ILE A 102 -8.01 1.18 -6.29
N PHE A 103 -8.61 0.18 -5.65
CA PHE A 103 -9.75 0.39 -4.75
C PHE A 103 -9.41 1.36 -3.61
N ALA A 104 -8.26 1.19 -2.96
CA ALA A 104 -7.80 2.06 -1.89
C ALA A 104 -7.62 3.50 -2.38
N VAL A 105 -6.97 3.70 -3.53
CA VAL A 105 -6.77 5.04 -4.13
C VAL A 105 -8.11 5.68 -4.46
N VAL A 106 -9.02 4.97 -5.14
CA VAL A 106 -10.36 5.51 -5.46
C VAL A 106 -11.09 5.95 -4.19
N ARG A 107 -11.06 5.13 -3.12
CA ARG A 107 -11.70 5.46 -1.84
C ARG A 107 -11.07 6.67 -1.15
N LEU A 108 -9.76 6.85 -1.21
CA LEU A 108 -9.07 8.01 -0.61
C LEU A 108 -9.39 9.34 -1.29
N PHE A 109 -9.84 9.30 -2.55
CA PHE A 109 -10.14 10.48 -3.36
C PHE A 109 -11.64 10.69 -3.61
N GLN A 110 -12.50 9.90 -2.97
CA GLN A 110 -13.94 10.18 -2.95
C GLN A 110 -14.21 11.53 -2.26
N PRO A 111 -15.28 12.26 -2.64
CA PRO A 111 -15.58 13.58 -2.09
C PRO A 111 -15.62 13.59 -0.54
N THR A 112 -16.27 12.58 0.06
CA THR A 112 -16.36 12.43 1.52
C THR A 112 -14.99 12.25 2.19
N SER A 113 -14.07 11.54 1.53
CA SER A 113 -12.69 11.38 1.99
C SER A 113 -11.89 12.67 1.82
N ALA A 114 -12.04 13.36 0.68
CA ALA A 114 -11.35 14.61 0.41
C ALA A 114 -11.68 15.69 1.46
N ASP A 115 -12.97 15.84 1.78
CA ASP A 115 -13.43 16.77 2.83
C ASP A 115 -12.78 16.47 4.19
N TYR A 116 -12.61 15.18 4.52
CA TYR A 116 -11.94 14.76 5.76
C TYR A 116 -10.47 15.17 5.81
N PHE A 117 -9.75 15.10 4.69
CA PHE A 117 -8.33 15.49 4.60
C PHE A 117 -8.13 17.01 4.51
N ASP A 118 -9.10 17.75 3.97
CA ASP A 118 -9.00 19.21 3.87
C ASP A 118 -9.32 19.87 5.21
N GLN A 119 -10.34 19.38 5.93
CA GLN A 119 -10.66 19.88 7.27
C GLN A 119 -9.54 19.59 8.29
N SER A 120 -8.78 18.50 8.15
CA SER A 120 -7.66 18.17 9.03
C SER A 120 -6.40 19.04 8.79
N THR A 121 -6.36 19.78 7.69
CA THR A 121 -5.23 20.68 7.34
C THR A 121 -5.51 22.16 7.62
N SER A 122 -6.75 22.51 8.00
CA SER A 122 -7.13 23.87 8.36
C SER A 122 -6.77 24.15 9.83
N PRO A 123 -5.80 25.05 10.13
CA PRO A 123 -5.58 25.48 11.49
C PRO A 123 -6.80 26.29 11.94
N THR A 124 -7.52 25.80 12.95
CA THR A 124 -8.42 26.62 13.76
C THR A 124 -7.63 27.66 14.53
#